data_AF-A0A4S0K4H6-F1
#
_entry.id   AF-A0A4S0K4H6-F1
#
_cell.length_a   1.000
_cell.length_b   1.000
_cell.length_c   1.000
_cell.angle_alpha   90.00
_cell.angle_beta   90.00
_cell.angle_gamma   90.00
#
_symmetry.space_group_name_H-M   'P 1'
#
loop_
_entity.id
_entity.type
_entity.pdbx_description
1 polymer ?
#
loop_
_entity_poly.entity_id
_entity_poly.type
_entity_poly.pdbx_seq_one_letter_code
_entity_poly.pdbx_strand_id
1 'polypeptide(L)'
;MILDMKLTVAALLLGLSPAIAGESLAKRIGDDPSCRQFNDGCTICVVEDGHALCSTAGIACVRTRRSCVEHTSASLPVSQSIRESNSLPSSAGGI
;
A
#
# COMPACT_ATOMS: atom_id res chain seq x y z
N MET A 1 -17.77 -20.83 -29.15
CA MET A 1 -16.96 -21.65 -28.21
C MET A 1 -15.69 -22.22 -28.86
N ILE A 2 -15.69 -22.67 -30.12
CA ILE A 2 -14.46 -23.21 -30.78
C ILE A 2 -13.52 -22.11 -31.31
N LEU A 3 -14.05 -20.91 -31.61
CA LEU A 3 -13.25 -19.79 -32.13
C LEU A 3 -12.31 -19.16 -31.09
N ASP A 4 -12.70 -19.10 -29.81
CA ASP A 4 -11.86 -18.56 -28.73
C ASP A 4 -10.58 -19.38 -28.52
N MET A 5 -10.67 -20.70 -28.63
CA MET A 5 -9.55 -21.63 -28.36
C MET A 5 -8.40 -21.47 -29.36
N LYS A 6 -8.72 -21.19 -30.64
CA LYS A 6 -7.70 -20.98 -31.69
C LYS A 6 -6.95 -19.66 -31.52
N LEU A 7 -7.63 -18.62 -31.05
CA LEU A 7 -7.03 -17.30 -30.91
C LEU A 7 -6.04 -17.26 -29.73
N THR A 8 -6.35 -17.99 -28.65
CA THR A 8 -5.46 -18.11 -27.49
C THR A 8 -4.13 -18.83 -27.83
N VAL A 9 -4.18 -19.89 -28.64
CA VAL A 9 -2.98 -20.63 -29.06
C VAL A 9 -2.07 -19.77 -29.96
N ALA A 10 -2.66 -18.98 -30.87
CA ALA A 10 -1.89 -18.07 -31.72
C ALA A 10 -1.16 -16.99 -30.91
N ALA A 11 -1.78 -16.46 -29.85
CA ALA A 11 -1.15 -15.45 -28.98
C ALA A 11 0.08 -15.99 -28.22
N LEU A 12 0.02 -17.24 -27.75
CA LEU A 12 1.16 -17.92 -27.11
C LEU A 12 2.33 -18.13 -28.08
N LEU A 13 2.04 -18.51 -29.34
CA LEU A 13 3.05 -18.70 -30.37
C LEU A 13 3.73 -17.39 -30.81
N LEU A 14 3.03 -16.27 -30.69
CA LEU A 14 3.52 -14.94 -31.06
C LEU A 14 4.25 -14.21 -29.93
N GLY A 15 4.44 -14.84 -28.76
CA GLY A 15 5.14 -14.23 -27.63
C GLY A 15 4.46 -12.98 -27.07
N LEU A 16 3.19 -12.75 -27.43
CA LEU A 16 2.37 -11.67 -26.91
C LEU A 16 1.94 -12.04 -25.49
N SER A 17 2.86 -11.84 -24.53
CA SER A 17 2.51 -11.91 -23.12
C SER A 17 1.53 -10.79 -22.83
N PRO A 18 0.32 -11.07 -22.31
CA PRO A 18 -0.55 -10.01 -21.85
C PRO A 18 0.21 -9.27 -20.74
N ALA A 19 0.48 -7.99 -20.97
CA ALA A 19 0.91 -7.10 -19.90
C ALA A 19 -0.18 -7.18 -18.83
N ILE A 20 0.12 -7.84 -17.71
CA ILE A 20 -0.78 -7.93 -16.56
C ILE A 20 -0.99 -6.48 -16.15
N ALA A 21 -2.14 -5.93 -16.50
CA ALA A 21 -2.45 -4.53 -16.30
C ALA A 21 -2.19 -4.19 -14.84
N GLY A 22 -1.17 -3.35 -14.60
CA GLY A 22 -0.88 -2.87 -13.27
C GLY A 22 -2.14 -2.21 -12.70
N GLU A 23 -2.54 -2.63 -11.51
CA GLU A 23 -3.66 -2.07 -10.75
C GLU A 23 -3.72 -0.53 -10.88
N SER A 24 -4.90 0.05 -11.13
CA SER A 24 -5.01 1.52 -11.29
C SER A 24 -4.36 2.25 -10.11
N LEU A 25 -3.60 3.32 -10.36
CA LEU A 25 -2.98 4.12 -9.31
C LEU A 25 -3.98 4.69 -8.32
N ALA A 26 -5.21 5.00 -8.77
CA ALA A 26 -6.30 5.38 -7.90
C ALA A 26 -6.71 4.27 -6.93
N LYS A 27 -6.50 2.99 -7.29
CA LYS A 27 -6.63 1.84 -6.40
C LYS A 27 -5.38 1.60 -5.53
N ARG A 28 -4.22 2.17 -5.88
CA ARG A 28 -2.99 2.13 -5.06
C ARG A 28 -2.96 3.22 -3.98
N ILE A 29 -3.54 4.39 -4.27
CA ILE A 29 -3.61 5.55 -3.36
C ILE A 29 -4.97 5.61 -2.63
N GLY A 30 -6.03 5.00 -3.20
CA GLY A 30 -7.42 5.26 -2.85
C GLY A 30 -7.90 4.85 -1.45
N ASP A 31 -7.16 4.00 -0.74
CA ASP A 31 -7.53 3.61 0.64
C ASP A 31 -6.98 4.60 1.68
N ASP A 32 -5.92 5.35 1.36
CA ASP A 32 -5.32 6.34 2.25
C ASP A 32 -4.66 7.49 1.47
N PRO A 33 -5.35 8.63 1.32
CA PRO A 33 -4.83 9.79 0.60
C PRO A 33 -3.67 10.47 1.33
N SER A 34 -3.44 10.14 2.61
CA SER A 34 -2.31 10.65 3.38
C SER A 34 -1.03 9.85 3.13
N CYS A 35 -1.10 8.65 2.54
CA CYS A 35 0.07 7.81 2.35
C CYS A 35 1.01 8.39 1.26
N ARG A 36 2.24 8.72 1.65
CA ARG A 36 3.30 9.22 0.75
C ARG A 36 4.26 8.13 0.30
N GLN A 37 4.40 7.06 1.08
CA GLN A 37 5.27 5.94 0.72
C GLN A 37 4.65 4.63 1.17
N PHE A 38 4.68 3.64 0.29
CA PHE A 38 4.18 2.29 0.58
C PHE A 38 5.14 1.21 0.11
N ASN A 39 5.04 0.05 0.74
CA ASN A 39 5.87 -1.13 0.49
C ASN A 39 5.00 -2.40 0.49
N ASP A 40 5.32 -3.37 -0.36
CA ASP A 40 4.67 -4.69 -0.41
C ASP A 40 5.67 -5.86 -0.23
N GLY A 41 6.84 -5.57 0.35
CA GLY A 41 7.93 -6.51 0.57
C GLY A 41 8.83 -6.75 -0.65
N CYS A 42 8.39 -6.32 -1.83
CA CYS A 42 9.12 -6.48 -3.09
C CYS A 42 9.40 -5.15 -3.78
N THR A 43 8.45 -4.23 -3.66
CA THR A 43 8.43 -2.94 -4.32
C THR A 43 8.23 -1.87 -3.27
N ILE A 44 9.07 -0.84 -3.30
CA ILE A 44 8.88 0.39 -2.55
C ILE A 44 8.45 1.48 -3.53
N CYS A 45 7.41 2.23 -3.17
CA CYS A 45 6.86 3.29 -4.00
C CYS A 45 6.70 4.57 -3.20
N VAL A 46 7.07 5.70 -3.80
CA VAL A 46 6.83 7.06 -3.30
C VAL A 46 5.77 7.71 -4.18
N VAL A 47 4.83 8.45 -3.57
CA VAL A 47 3.82 9.23 -4.28
C VAL A 47 4.33 10.66 -4.48
N GLU A 48 4.57 11.04 -5.73
CA GLU A 48 4.95 12.40 -6.15
C GLU A 48 4.02 12.89 -7.25
N ASP A 49 3.46 14.09 -7.12
CA ASP A 49 2.50 14.68 -8.07
C ASP A 49 1.32 13.76 -8.42
N GLY A 50 0.89 12.94 -7.46
CA GLY A 50 -0.17 11.95 -7.67
C GLY A 50 0.26 10.73 -8.49
N HIS A 51 1.56 10.55 -8.75
CA HIS A 51 2.19 9.42 -9.42
C HIS A 51 2.98 8.56 -8.43
N ALA A 52 2.88 7.23 -8.54
CA ALA A 52 3.73 6.33 -7.77
C ALA A 52 5.04 6.05 -8.51
N LEU A 53 6.15 6.52 -7.96
CA LEU A 53 7.51 6.22 -8.41
C LEU A 53 8.03 5.04 -7.61
N CYS A 54 8.27 3.91 -8.27
CA CYS A 54 8.55 2.65 -7.60
C CYS A 54 9.92 2.07 -7.98
N SER A 55 10.58 1.43 -7.01
CA SER A 55 11.73 0.57 -7.24
C SER A 55 11.44 -0.85 -6.75
N THR A 56 12.07 -1.84 -7.36
CA THR A 56 11.91 -3.25 -7.01
C THR A 56 13.25 -3.82 -6.56
N ALA A 57 13.24 -4.65 -5.53
CA ALA A 57 14.43 -5.35 -5.08
C ALA A 57 14.95 -6.26 -6.21
N GLY A 58 16.24 -6.16 -6.54
CA GLY A 58 16.89 -7.02 -7.55
C GLY A 58 17.16 -8.46 -7.09
N ILE A 59 16.51 -8.90 -6.01
CA ILE A 59 16.66 -10.22 -5.40
C ILE A 59 15.30 -10.93 -5.31
N ALA A 60 15.29 -12.21 -4.96
CA ALA A 60 14.07 -12.93 -4.67
C ALA A 60 13.35 -12.31 -3.46
N CYS A 61 12.08 -11.95 -3.63
CA CYS A 61 11.23 -11.40 -2.58
C CYS A 61 9.86 -12.09 -2.61
N VAL A 62 9.18 -12.12 -1.47
CA VAL A 62 7.80 -12.61 -1.37
C VAL A 62 6.88 -11.41 -1.24
N ARG A 63 5.97 -11.27 -2.20
CA ARG A 63 4.97 -10.20 -2.20
C ARG A 63 4.02 -10.36 -1.01
N THR A 64 3.83 -9.30 -0.25
CA THR A 64 2.89 -9.25 0.87
C THR A 64 1.78 -8.23 0.60
N ARG A 65 0.89 -8.03 1.59
CA ARG A 65 -0.05 -6.92 1.53
C ARG A 65 0.71 -5.60 1.61
N ARG A 66 0.35 -4.71 0.69
CA ARG A 66 0.81 -3.32 0.67
C ARG A 66 0.53 -2.66 2.02
N SER A 67 1.56 -2.04 2.57
CA SER A 67 1.52 -1.30 3.84
C SER A 67 2.08 0.10 3.61
N CYS A 68 1.40 1.12 4.17
CA CYS A 68 1.96 2.46 4.21
C CYS A 68 3.11 2.51 5.20
N VAL A 69 4.22 3.15 4.81
CA VAL A 69 5.42 3.30 5.66
C VAL A 69 5.71 4.77 5.98
N GLU A 70 5.14 5.70 5.20
CA GLU A 70 5.20 7.14 5.47
C GLU A 70 3.89 7.82 5.09
N HIS A 71 3.34 8.61 6.02
CA HIS A 71 2.18 9.48 5.77
C HIS A 71 2.62 10.94 5.68
N THR A 72 1.89 11.74 4.93
CA THR A 72 2.00 13.19 5.03
C THR A 72 1.46 13.64 6.38
N SER A 73 2.22 14.45 7.10
CA SER A 73 1.77 15.10 8.32
C SER A 73 0.67 16.15 8.06
N ALA A 74 0.39 16.47 6.80
CA ALA A 74 -0.61 17.46 6.40
C ALA A 74 -2.07 16.97 6.51
N SER A 75 -2.32 15.73 6.98
CA SER A 75 -3.66 15.12 6.93
C SER A 75 -4.30 14.76 8.28
N LEU A 76 -3.78 15.20 9.42
CA LEU A 76 -4.53 15.05 10.68
C LEU A 76 -5.09 16.40 11.15
N PRO A 77 -6.41 16.54 11.38
CA PRO A 77 -6.84 17.21 12.60
C PRO A 77 -6.32 16.36 13.77
N VAL A 78 -5.29 16.86 14.43
CA VAL A 78 -4.78 16.33 15.69
C VAL A 78 -5.94 16.30 16.70
N SER A 79 -6.40 15.11 17.10
CA SER A 79 -7.40 15.01 18.18
C SER A 79 -7.25 13.79 19.08
N GLN A 80 -6.17 13.01 18.95
CA GLN A 80 -5.96 11.84 19.81
C GLN A 80 -4.53 11.68 20.31
N SER A 81 -3.93 12.76 20.80
CA SER A 81 -2.68 12.66 21.57
C SER A 81 -2.61 13.63 22.75
N ILE A 82 -3.75 13.98 23.36
CA ILE A 82 -3.80 14.64 24.68
C ILE A 82 -4.95 14.02 25.48
N ARG A 83 -4.78 12.79 25.96
CA ARG A 83 -5.50 12.30 27.15
C ARG A 83 -4.51 11.61 28.09
N GLU A 84 -4.19 12.35 29.14
CA GLU A 84 -4.15 11.85 30.50
C GLU A 84 -2.94 11.02 30.95
N SER A 85 -1.74 11.60 30.82
CA SER A 85 -0.64 11.30 31.73
C SER A 85 -0.81 12.12 33.02
N ASN A 86 -1.77 11.78 33.88
CA ASN A 86 -1.73 12.09 35.33
C ASN A 86 -3.00 11.62 36.03
N SER A 87 -2.96 10.44 36.64
CA SER A 87 -3.41 10.24 38.04
C SER A 87 -3.48 8.75 38.36
N LEU A 88 -2.57 8.26 39.19
CA LEU A 88 -2.76 7.19 40.18
C LEU A 88 -1.41 6.97 40.90
N PRO A 89 -1.37 6.45 42.15
CA PRO A 89 -2.46 6.16 43.09
C PRO A 89 -2.20 6.76 44.49
N SER A 90 -3.20 6.77 45.37
CA SER A 90 -3.04 6.34 46.78
C SER A 90 -4.39 6.34 47.47
N SER A 91 -4.97 5.16 47.54
CA SER A 91 -6.02 4.80 48.49
C SER A 91 -5.39 4.49 49.85
N ALA A 92 -6.15 4.81 50.91
CA ALA A 92 -6.24 4.12 52.20
C ALA A 92 -5.62 4.76 53.47
N GLY A 93 -6.48 4.84 54.50
CA GLY A 93 -6.19 5.05 55.93
C GLY A 93 -6.83 6.34 56.47
N GLY A 94 -7.92 6.37 57.24
CA GLY A 94 -8.51 5.38 58.12
C GLY A 94 -8.37 5.83 59.58
N ILE A 95 -9.40 6.52 60.11
CA ILE A 95 -10.09 6.35 61.41
C ILE A 95 -11.22 7.38 61.51
#